data_AF-A0A9E3Y9K7-F1
#
_entry.id   AF-A0A9E3Y9K7-F1
#
_cell.length_a   1.000
_cell.length_b   1.000
_cell.length_c   1.000
_cell.angle_alpha   90.00
_cell.angle_beta   90.00
_cell.angle_gamma   90.00
#
_symmetry.space_group_name_H-M   'P 1'
#
loop_
_entity.id
_entity.type
_entity.pdbx_description
1 polymer ?
#
loop_
_entity_poly.entity_id
_entity_poly.type
_entity_poly.pdbx_seq_one_letter_code
_entity_poly.pdbx_strand_id
1 'polypeptide(L)'
;EGQMGGESLMTMVKVQSRVEEARAKLRLLPGESMLCACASADGAATQRLRAADVGGFVGRALARHRVGRPPDNGGRAATFPSGNFYVCLTNRRMVVTNVVAPAMNPTRILAAYDKDDVIALVWDEESGDGGHSDKVIVAFADGTAVKFPVAHNNESECLPEKFLEW
;
A
#
# COMPACT_ATOMS: atom_id res chain seq x y z
N GLU A 1 -22.42 -22.26 8.06
CA GLU A 1 -21.63 -22.19 6.82
C GLU A 1 -21.74 -20.77 6.28
N GLY A 2 -20.76 -19.93 6.60
CA GLY A 2 -20.79 -18.49 6.31
C GLY A 2 -20.14 -18.20 4.97
N GLN A 3 -20.97 -17.96 3.96
CA GLN A 3 -20.57 -17.60 2.61
C GLN A 3 -20.23 -16.09 2.59
N MET A 4 -19.00 -15.72 2.94
CA MET A 4 -18.47 -14.34 2.86
C MET A 4 -17.08 -14.32 2.20
N GLY A 5 -16.97 -14.90 1.00
CA GLY A 5 -15.71 -14.93 0.24
C GLY A 5 -15.84 -14.51 -1.23
N GLY A 6 -17.02 -14.08 -1.68
CA GLY A 6 -17.30 -13.80 -3.09
C GLY A 6 -17.18 -12.32 -3.48
N GLU A 7 -17.51 -11.40 -2.58
CA GLU A 7 -17.57 -9.96 -2.89
C GLU A 7 -16.21 -9.26 -2.76
N SER A 8 -15.35 -9.72 -1.84
CA SER A 8 -14.03 -9.14 -1.60
C SER A 8 -13.06 -9.33 -2.78
N LEU A 9 -13.19 -10.42 -3.55
CA LEU A 9 -12.33 -10.69 -4.73
C LEU A 9 -12.65 -9.75 -5.92
N MET A 10 -13.92 -9.34 -6.09
CA MET A 10 -14.37 -8.49 -7.22
C MET A 10 -13.80 -7.07 -7.19
N THR A 11 -13.26 -6.67 -6.05
CA THR A 11 -13.01 -5.28 -5.70
C THR A 11 -11.54 -4.89 -5.88
N MET A 12 -10.60 -5.77 -5.48
CA MET A 12 -9.20 -5.70 -5.91
C MET A 12 -9.07 -5.64 -7.44
N VAL A 13 -9.91 -6.41 -8.13
CA VAL A 13 -9.97 -6.47 -9.59
C VAL A 13 -10.28 -5.09 -10.18
N LYS A 14 -11.04 -4.22 -9.51
CA LYS A 14 -11.38 -2.89 -10.05
C LYS A 14 -10.22 -1.90 -9.99
N VAL A 15 -9.53 -1.77 -8.85
CA VAL A 15 -8.37 -0.86 -8.77
C VAL A 15 -7.24 -1.36 -9.66
N GLN A 16 -6.97 -2.67 -9.65
CA GLN A 16 -6.00 -3.28 -10.54
C GLN A 16 -6.36 -3.05 -12.01
N SER A 17 -7.62 -3.27 -12.41
CA SER A 17 -8.07 -3.04 -13.79
C SER A 17 -7.91 -1.58 -14.19
N ARG A 18 -8.27 -0.61 -13.33
CA ARG A 18 -8.09 0.83 -13.61
C ARG A 18 -6.62 1.19 -13.84
N VAL A 19 -5.71 0.61 -13.04
CA VAL A 19 -4.27 0.83 -13.16
C VAL A 19 -3.72 0.18 -14.44
N GLU A 20 -4.17 -1.04 -14.77
CA GLU A 20 -3.78 -1.73 -16.00
C GLU A 20 -4.35 -1.04 -17.26
N GLU A 21 -5.57 -0.52 -17.23
CA GLU A 21 -6.13 0.34 -18.29
C GLU A 21 -5.31 1.62 -18.48
N ALA A 22 -4.79 2.18 -17.38
CA ALA A 22 -3.92 3.35 -17.39
C ALA A 22 -2.44 3.03 -17.67
N ARG A 23 -2.06 1.77 -17.87
CA ARG A 23 -0.67 1.29 -17.97
C ARG A 23 0.21 2.13 -18.89
N ALA A 24 -0.26 2.42 -20.10
CA ALA A 24 0.48 3.20 -21.09
C ALA A 24 0.75 4.64 -20.61
N LYS A 25 -0.21 5.25 -19.89
CA LYS A 25 -0.08 6.60 -19.32
C LYS A 25 0.86 6.60 -18.12
N LEU A 26 0.76 5.57 -17.28
CA LEU A 26 1.61 5.40 -16.10
C LEU A 26 3.05 5.02 -16.45
N ARG A 27 3.33 4.65 -17.71
CA ARG A 27 4.65 4.19 -18.16
C ARG A 27 5.18 3.04 -17.29
N LEU A 28 4.30 2.08 -16.96
CA LEU A 28 4.74 0.84 -16.33
C LEU A 28 5.72 0.12 -17.24
N LEU A 29 6.72 -0.54 -16.67
CA LEU A 29 7.80 -1.15 -17.42
C LEU A 29 7.27 -2.31 -18.29
N PRO A 30 7.91 -2.59 -19.44
CA PRO A 30 7.60 -3.80 -20.22
C PRO A 30 7.76 -5.06 -19.36
N GLY A 31 6.74 -5.92 -19.36
CA GLY A 31 6.70 -7.15 -18.56
C GLY A 31 6.40 -6.96 -17.06
N GLU A 32 6.10 -5.73 -16.63
CA GLU A 32 5.63 -5.45 -15.27
C GLU A 32 4.17 -5.90 -15.11
N SER A 33 3.85 -6.82 -14.21
CA SER A 33 2.48 -7.30 -13.99
C SER A 33 1.98 -6.81 -12.64
N MET A 34 0.77 -6.27 -12.59
CA MET A 34 0.12 -5.96 -11.32
C MET A 34 -0.14 -7.23 -10.53
N LEU A 35 0.36 -7.28 -9.29
CA LEU A 35 0.04 -8.33 -8.33
C LEU A 35 -1.21 -7.94 -7.55
N CYS A 36 -1.30 -6.67 -7.18
CA CYS A 36 -2.39 -6.16 -6.37
C CYS A 36 -2.34 -4.63 -6.21
N ALA A 37 -3.48 -4.01 -5.88
CA ALA A 37 -3.56 -2.59 -5.60
C ALA A 37 -4.64 -2.26 -4.56
N CYS A 38 -4.47 -1.15 -3.83
CA CYS A 38 -5.47 -0.58 -2.92
C CYS A 38 -5.51 0.95 -3.03
N ALA A 39 -6.62 1.54 -2.57
CA ALA A 39 -6.83 2.98 -2.55
C ALA A 39 -6.73 3.55 -1.13
N SER A 40 -6.07 4.69 -0.97
CA SER A 40 -6.15 5.43 0.29
C SER A 40 -7.56 5.99 0.49
N ALA A 41 -7.96 6.19 1.76
CA ALA A 41 -9.18 6.92 2.07
C ALA A 41 -9.11 8.37 1.58
N ASP A 42 -10.28 8.99 1.38
CA ASP A 42 -10.36 10.40 1.02
C ASP A 42 -9.77 11.27 2.15
N GLY A 43 -8.88 12.19 1.80
CA GLY A 43 -8.16 13.02 2.76
C GLY A 43 -7.20 12.24 3.66
N ALA A 44 -6.77 11.04 3.25
CA ALA A 44 -5.90 10.18 4.04
C ALA A 44 -4.64 10.90 4.52
N ALA A 45 -4.52 11.02 5.85
CA ALA A 45 -3.29 11.44 6.50
C ALA A 45 -2.31 10.27 6.55
N THR A 46 -1.29 10.29 5.70
CA THR A 46 -0.19 9.32 5.78
C THR A 46 0.68 9.65 7.00
N GLN A 47 0.70 8.72 7.94
CA GLN A 47 1.59 8.75 9.10
C GLN A 47 2.94 8.16 8.71
N ARG A 48 4.03 8.88 9.03
CA ARG A 48 5.40 8.41 8.84
C ARG A 48 5.91 7.93 10.18
N LEU A 49 6.39 6.70 10.22
CA LEU A 49 6.75 6.00 11.44
C LEU A 49 8.21 5.55 11.34
N ARG A 50 8.87 5.38 12.49
CA ARG A 50 10.09 4.57 12.53
C ARG A 50 9.66 3.11 12.61
N ALA A 51 10.40 2.24 11.94
CA ALA A 51 10.22 0.79 12.00
C ALA A 51 10.11 0.26 13.44
N ALA A 52 10.94 0.81 14.35
CA ALA A 52 10.95 0.43 15.76
C ALA A 52 9.64 0.76 16.51
N ASP A 53 8.89 1.75 16.03
CA ASP A 53 7.60 2.15 16.60
C ASP A 53 6.46 1.30 16.02
N VAL A 54 6.74 0.49 14.99
CA VAL A 54 5.77 -0.45 14.43
C VAL A 54 5.86 -1.77 15.16
N GLY A 55 4.97 -1.95 16.14
CA GLY A 55 4.81 -3.20 16.86
C GLY A 55 4.26 -4.35 16.00
N GLY A 56 4.07 -5.51 16.64
CA GLY A 56 3.40 -6.63 16.02
C GLY A 56 4.18 -7.26 14.86
N PHE A 57 3.48 -7.54 13.78
CA PHE A 57 4.03 -8.33 12.68
C PHE A 57 5.09 -7.59 11.86
N VAL A 58 4.85 -6.32 11.53
CA VAL A 58 5.77 -5.49 10.76
C VAL A 58 7.09 -5.30 11.51
N GLY A 59 7.04 -5.07 12.83
CA GLY A 59 8.25 -5.02 13.67
C GLY A 59 9.08 -6.31 13.63
N ARG A 60 8.44 -7.48 13.53
CA ARG A 60 9.14 -8.77 13.36
C ARG A 60 9.81 -8.90 11.99
N ALA A 61 9.14 -8.49 10.92
CA ALA A 61 9.72 -8.51 9.58
C ALA A 61 10.95 -7.59 9.52
N LEU A 62 10.83 -6.37 10.03
CA LEU A 62 11.93 -5.41 10.14
C LEU A 62 13.11 -5.95 10.98
N ALA A 63 12.83 -6.64 12.10
CA ALA A 63 13.88 -7.25 12.91
C ALA A 63 14.66 -8.36 12.16
N ARG A 64 13.99 -9.14 11.31
CA ARG A 64 14.65 -10.18 10.48
C ARG A 64 15.57 -9.59 9.44
N HIS A 65 15.19 -8.45 8.85
CA HIS A 65 16.01 -7.75 7.86
C HIS A 65 17.21 -6.98 8.46
N ARG A 66 17.46 -7.10 9.78
CA ARG A 66 18.58 -6.45 10.50
C ARG A 66 18.71 -4.98 10.14
N VAL A 67 17.57 -4.30 10.09
CA VAL A 67 17.54 -2.93 9.64
C VAL A 67 18.40 -2.07 10.58
N GLY A 68 19.32 -1.32 9.99
CA GLY A 68 20.22 -0.42 10.71
C GLY A 68 19.45 0.72 11.37
N ARG A 69 20.19 1.68 11.93
CA ARG A 69 19.57 2.90 12.46
C ARG A 69 18.82 3.61 11.32
N PRO A 70 17.54 3.98 11.50
CA PRO A 70 16.79 4.71 10.48
C PRO A 70 17.48 6.04 10.15
N PRO A 71 17.44 6.46 8.88
CA PRO A 71 18.13 7.65 8.43
C PRO A 71 17.53 8.93 9.06
N ASP A 72 18.40 9.88 9.43
CA ASP A 72 17.99 11.09 10.15
C ASP A 72 17.11 12.04 9.30
N ASN A 73 17.07 11.86 7.98
CA ASN A 73 16.21 12.60 7.06
C ASN A 73 14.81 11.98 6.88
N GLY A 74 14.47 10.93 7.63
CA GLY A 74 13.17 10.24 7.54
C GLY A 74 13.05 9.24 6.38
N GLY A 75 14.10 9.06 5.58
CA GLY A 75 14.25 7.93 4.66
C GLY A 75 13.19 7.82 3.57
N ARG A 76 12.88 6.58 3.19
CA ARG A 76 11.87 6.23 2.18
C ARG A 76 10.46 6.65 2.61
N ALA A 77 10.14 6.61 3.91
CA ALA A 77 8.87 7.11 4.42
C ALA A 77 8.69 8.63 4.19
N ALA A 78 9.77 9.42 4.22
CA ALA A 78 9.69 10.85 3.96
C ALA A 78 9.25 11.17 2.52
N THR A 79 9.62 10.33 1.55
CA THR A 79 9.26 10.52 0.13
C THR A 79 7.87 9.97 -0.20
N PHE A 80 7.23 9.26 0.73
CA PHE A 80 5.91 8.68 0.49
C PHE A 80 4.85 9.78 0.38
N PRO A 81 4.01 9.73 -0.68
CA PRO A 81 3.01 10.76 -0.91
C PRO A 81 1.90 10.73 0.15
N SER A 82 1.15 11.84 0.25
CA SER A 82 -0.01 11.96 1.14
C SER A 82 -1.23 12.42 0.35
N GLY A 83 -2.43 12.34 0.95
CA GLY A 83 -3.69 12.62 0.27
C GLY A 83 -4.25 11.38 -0.44
N ASN A 84 -4.89 11.57 -1.59
CA ASN A 84 -5.59 10.49 -2.30
C ASN A 84 -4.68 9.82 -3.34
N PHE A 85 -4.38 8.54 -3.13
CA PHE A 85 -3.50 7.76 -3.98
C PHE A 85 -3.94 6.29 -4.10
N TYR A 86 -3.44 5.61 -5.13
CA TYR A 86 -3.42 4.14 -5.17
C TYR A 86 -2.03 3.63 -4.83
N VAL A 87 -1.94 2.62 -3.98
CA VAL A 87 -0.73 1.82 -3.79
C VAL A 87 -0.87 0.56 -4.62
N CYS A 88 0.09 0.33 -5.49
CA CYS A 88 0.06 -0.72 -6.51
C CYS A 88 1.35 -1.54 -6.39
N LEU A 89 1.24 -2.83 -6.10
CA LEU A 89 2.37 -3.74 -6.11
C LEU A 89 2.44 -4.43 -7.47
N THR A 90 3.60 -4.35 -8.11
CA THR A 90 3.88 -5.11 -9.32
C THR A 90 4.81 -6.27 -9.00
N ASN A 91 5.16 -7.10 -9.99
CA ASN A 91 6.22 -8.10 -9.85
C ASN A 91 7.64 -7.50 -9.76
N ARG A 92 7.81 -6.17 -9.82
CA ARG A 92 9.13 -5.51 -9.84
C ARG A 92 9.30 -4.41 -8.81
N ARG A 93 8.26 -3.64 -8.51
CA ARG A 93 8.31 -2.49 -7.61
C ARG A 93 6.92 -2.15 -7.07
N MET A 94 6.90 -1.41 -5.98
CA MET A 94 5.68 -0.76 -5.51
C MET A 94 5.60 0.61 -6.16
N VAL A 95 4.47 0.92 -6.80
CA VAL A 95 4.19 2.25 -7.36
C VAL A 95 3.02 2.88 -6.63
N VAL A 96 3.14 4.17 -6.34
CA VAL A 96 2.06 4.97 -5.77
C VAL A 96 1.59 5.93 -6.86
N THR A 97 0.30 5.92 -7.16
CA THR A 97 -0.27 6.73 -8.26
C THR A 97 -1.30 7.71 -7.73
N ASN A 98 -1.61 8.75 -8.50
CA ASN A 98 -2.67 9.68 -8.13
C ASN A 98 -4.06 9.08 -8.36
N VAL A 99 -5.03 9.53 -7.57
CA VAL A 99 -6.45 9.31 -7.86
C VAL A 99 -7.02 10.55 -8.56
N VAL A 100 -7.68 10.37 -9.71
CA VAL A 100 -8.31 11.46 -10.46
C VAL A 100 -9.81 11.21 -10.59
N ALA A 101 -10.61 11.99 -9.88
CA ALA A 101 -12.06 12.01 -10.05
C ALA A 101 -12.47 12.62 -11.42
N PRO A 102 -13.64 12.26 -11.98
CA PRO A 102 -14.63 11.31 -11.47
C PRO A 102 -14.36 9.86 -11.91
N ALA A 103 -13.53 9.65 -12.93
CA ALA A 103 -13.29 8.32 -13.51
C ALA A 103 -12.41 7.43 -12.64
N MET A 104 -11.79 7.97 -11.59
CA MET A 104 -10.91 7.25 -10.67
C MET A 104 -9.72 6.59 -11.39
N ASN A 105 -9.36 7.10 -12.59
CA ASN A 105 -8.30 6.56 -13.43
C ASN A 105 -6.99 7.30 -13.15
N PRO A 106 -5.92 6.59 -12.78
CA PRO A 106 -4.65 7.23 -12.46
C PRO A 106 -3.99 7.77 -13.74
N THR A 107 -3.27 8.88 -13.61
CA THR A 107 -2.63 9.55 -14.76
C THR A 107 -1.13 9.71 -14.60
N ARG A 108 -0.60 9.57 -13.38
CA ARG A 108 0.84 9.65 -13.09
C ARG A 108 1.23 8.79 -11.90
N ILE A 109 2.48 8.34 -11.91
CA ILE A 109 3.16 7.78 -10.75
C ILE A 109 3.64 8.95 -9.88
N LEU A 110 3.26 8.96 -8.61
CA LEU A 110 3.69 9.92 -7.59
C LEU A 110 5.01 9.47 -6.93
N ALA A 111 5.16 8.17 -6.70
CA ALA A 111 6.37 7.57 -6.14
C ALA A 111 6.52 6.13 -6.65
N ALA A 112 7.76 5.65 -6.71
CA ALA A 112 8.09 4.27 -7.01
C ALA A 112 9.19 3.80 -6.09
N TYR A 113 9.06 2.58 -5.59
CA TYR A 113 9.97 1.94 -4.64
C TYR A 113 10.33 0.58 -5.19
N ASP A 114 11.63 0.32 -5.35
CA ASP A 114 12.06 -0.97 -5.87
C ASP A 114 11.65 -2.09 -4.93
N LYS A 115 11.57 -3.31 -5.46
CA LYS A 115 11.17 -4.47 -4.68
C LYS A 115 11.97 -4.63 -3.39
N ASP A 116 13.29 -4.47 -3.50
CA ASP A 116 14.20 -4.62 -2.36
C ASP A 116 14.08 -3.49 -1.32
N ASP A 117 13.44 -2.37 -1.67
CA ASP A 117 13.18 -1.28 -0.72
C ASP A 117 11.98 -1.59 0.18
N VAL A 118 11.06 -2.48 -0.21
CA VAL A 118 9.80 -2.73 0.50
C VAL A 118 9.85 -4.09 1.18
N ILE A 119 9.98 -4.09 2.51
CA ILE A 119 10.08 -5.33 3.31
C ILE A 119 8.72 -5.96 3.56
N ALA A 120 7.72 -5.12 3.84
CA ALA A 120 6.40 -5.62 4.20
C ALA A 120 5.32 -4.62 3.82
N LEU A 121 4.18 -5.14 3.40
CA LEU A 121 2.92 -4.42 3.30
C LEU A 121 1.88 -5.21 4.07
N VAL A 122 1.30 -4.60 5.11
CA VAL A 122 0.46 -5.30 6.09
C VAL A 122 -0.78 -4.49 6.38
N TRP A 123 -1.90 -5.19 6.50
CA TRP A 123 -3.14 -4.63 7.02
C TRP A 123 -3.08 -4.60 8.55
N ASP A 124 -3.30 -3.42 9.10
CA ASP A 124 -3.39 -3.16 10.51
C ASP A 124 -4.86 -2.99 10.88
N GLU A 125 -5.46 -4.12 11.28
CA GLU A 125 -6.83 -4.22 11.81
C GLU A 125 -6.87 -3.70 13.26
N GLU A 126 -6.50 -2.43 13.48
CA GLU A 126 -6.77 -1.78 14.76
C GLU A 126 -8.29 -1.54 14.86
N SER A 127 -8.97 -2.47 15.51
CA SER A 127 -10.38 -2.36 15.89
C SER A 127 -10.49 -1.37 17.06
N GLY A 128 -10.61 -0.08 16.75
CA GLY A 128 -11.04 0.96 17.70
C GLY A 128 -12.56 1.15 17.65
N ASP A 129 -13.17 1.46 18.80
CA ASP A 129 -14.62 1.60 19.09
C ASP A 129 -15.42 2.64 18.26
N GLY A 130 -14.94 3.08 17.10
CA GLY A 130 -15.58 4.13 16.32
C GLY A 130 -15.20 4.10 14.85
N GLY A 131 -15.77 3.15 14.11
CA GLY A 131 -15.69 3.10 12.64
C GLY A 131 -14.40 2.46 12.13
N HIS A 132 -14.55 1.26 11.58
CA HIS A 132 -13.51 0.52 10.86
C HIS A 132 -12.85 1.42 9.81
N SER A 133 -11.63 1.88 10.07
CA SER A 133 -10.75 2.38 9.01
C SER A 133 -9.57 1.44 9.01
N ASP A 134 -9.62 0.49 8.09
CA ASP A 134 -8.52 -0.44 7.92
C ASP A 134 -7.32 0.36 7.46
N LYS A 135 -6.18 0.13 8.09
CA LYS A 135 -4.95 0.85 7.77
C LYS A 135 -3.99 -0.10 7.09
N VAL A 136 -3.26 0.41 6.11
CA VAL A 136 -2.13 -0.30 5.53
C VAL A 136 -0.86 0.30 6.08
N ILE A 137 0.05 -0.58 6.50
CA ILE A 137 1.43 -0.25 6.85
C ILE A 137 2.34 -0.76 5.75
N VAL A 138 3.17 0.13 5.20
CA VAL A 138 4.27 -0.21 4.30
C VAL A 138 5.58 0.02 5.06
N ALA A 139 6.40 -1.01 5.16
CA ALA A 139 7.70 -0.98 5.83
C ALA A 139 8.84 -1.05 4.82
N PHE A 140 9.86 -0.21 5.00
CA PHE A 140 10.98 -0.08 4.09
C PHE A 140 12.27 -0.67 4.66
N ALA A 141 13.17 -1.07 3.76
CA ALA A 141 14.48 -1.63 4.08
C ALA A 141 15.40 -0.71 4.88
N ASP A 142 15.16 0.60 4.83
CA ASP A 142 15.91 1.61 5.58
C ASP A 142 15.43 1.83 7.02
N GLY A 143 14.40 1.11 7.45
CA GLY A 143 13.91 1.16 8.83
C GLY A 143 12.88 2.24 9.06
N THR A 144 12.29 2.72 7.99
CA THR A 144 11.16 3.64 8.03
C THR A 144 9.89 2.90 7.60
N ALA A 145 8.74 3.43 8.00
CA ALA A 145 7.45 2.88 7.61
C ALA A 145 6.44 4.01 7.39
N VAL A 146 5.39 3.70 6.65
CA VAL A 146 4.21 4.57 6.53
C VAL A 146 2.96 3.81 6.87
N LYS A 147 2.02 4.48 7.53
CA LYS A 147 0.69 3.98 7.87
C LYS A 147 -0.35 4.92 7.30
N PHE A 148 -1.32 4.42 6.56
CA PHE A 148 -2.38 5.23 5.97
C PHE A 148 -3.73 4.51 6.00
N PRO A 149 -4.84 5.23 6.16
CA PRO A 149 -6.17 4.65 6.06
C PRO A 149 -6.48 4.28 4.61
N VAL A 150 -7.14 3.13 4.43
CA VAL A 150 -7.64 2.66 3.14
C VAL A 150 -9.11 3.07 3.00
N ALA A 151 -9.52 3.40 1.79
CA ALA A 151 -10.93 3.69 1.51
C ALA A 151 -11.78 2.46 1.85
N HIS A 152 -12.95 2.66 2.44
CA HIS A 152 -13.99 1.63 2.68
C HIS A 152 -15.15 1.84 1.71
N ASN A 153 -14.85 2.00 0.42
CA ASN A 153 -15.90 1.88 -0.59
C ASN A 153 -16.09 0.39 -0.92
N ASN A 154 -17.22 0.02 -1.53
CA ASN A 154 -17.49 -1.33 -2.07
C ASN A 154 -16.47 -1.77 -3.17
N GLU A 155 -15.29 -1.13 -3.24
CA GLU A 155 -14.21 -1.31 -4.20
C GLU A 155 -12.82 -1.33 -3.53
N SER A 156 -12.73 -1.43 -2.20
CA SER A 156 -11.44 -1.40 -1.47
C SER A 156 -11.29 -2.42 -0.32
N GLU A 157 -11.63 -3.68 -0.56
CA GLU A 157 -11.25 -4.82 0.30
C GLU A 157 -10.12 -5.67 -0.31
N CYS A 158 -9.41 -6.37 0.57
CA CYS A 158 -7.96 -6.40 0.64
C CYS A 158 -7.25 -7.50 -0.16
N LEU A 159 -6.00 -7.17 -0.50
CA LEU A 159 -4.85 -8.08 -0.65
C LEU A 159 -5.05 -9.40 0.10
N PRO A 160 -4.84 -10.56 -0.55
CA PRO A 160 -5.07 -11.85 0.08
C PRO A 160 -4.37 -11.93 1.44
N GLU A 161 -5.12 -12.45 2.40
CA GLU A 161 -4.80 -12.60 3.81
C GLU A 161 -3.30 -12.77 4.07
N LYS A 162 -2.75 -11.82 4.83
CA LYS A 162 -1.44 -11.90 5.46
C LYS A 162 -0.29 -12.05 4.47
N PHE A 163 0.44 -10.94 4.36
CA PHE A 163 1.87 -10.93 4.07
C PHE A 163 2.26 -11.17 2.61
N LEU A 164 2.74 -10.09 1.98
CA LEU A 164 3.85 -10.21 1.05
C LEU A 164 5.13 -9.85 1.84
N GLU A 165 5.82 -10.87 2.40
CA GLU A 165 7.29 -10.78 2.45
C GLU A 165 7.69 -10.79 0.99
N TRP A 166 8.34 -9.73 0.55
CA TRP A 166 8.68 -9.64 -0.85
C TRP A 166 10.02 -10.27 -1.17
#